data_AF-A0A944XQC8-F1
#
_entry.id   AF-A0A944XQC8-F1
#
_cell.length_a   1.000
_cell.length_b   1.000
_cell.length_c   1.000
_cell.angle_alpha   90.00
_cell.angle_beta   90.00
_cell.angle_gamma   90.00
#
_symmetry.space_group_name_H-M   'P 1'
#
loop_
_entity.id
_entity.type
_entity.pdbx_description
1 polymer ?
#
loop_
_entity_poly.entity_id
_entity_poly.type
_entity_poly.pdbx_seq_one_letter_code
_entity_poly.pdbx_strand_id
1 'polypeptide(L)'
;KADNLWVSSRWNKDQGIFYLVEYDQRFLSTDPEYPDAVGIQWPAKLQDLFGAEKPYFIYGDSKKPVDIWKASFLANDYKDTYAINPNATAADAFKLDLTVEELNGNGFDAVTVKDETNVKVVASSYDRGRVKIMFQRALTTEGDMDVQIPSESFIPVAFMQWAGWDKEKDEHQAISTWYYTILEPPLPDSLYYMPPIMAVVFVGLQGWLVWMTKRTRKMYADGKVKQDELPFD
;
A
#
# COMPACT_ATOMS: atom_id res chain seq x y z
N LYS A 1 -1.60 -11.74 23.17
CA LYS A 1 -1.23 -10.36 22.81
C LYS A 1 0.01 -10.38 21.92
N ALA A 2 0.05 -9.60 20.84
CA ALA A 2 1.25 -9.51 20.00
C ALA A 2 2.31 -8.59 20.63
N ASP A 3 3.54 -9.07 20.74
CA ASP A 3 4.67 -8.26 21.23
C ASP A 3 5.28 -7.40 20.12
N ASN A 4 5.27 -7.91 18.88
CA ASN A 4 5.84 -7.28 17.70
C ASN A 4 4.85 -7.29 16.54
N LEU A 5 4.86 -6.21 15.76
CA LEU A 5 4.07 -6.05 14.56
C LEU A 5 4.97 -5.48 13.45
N TRP A 6 5.06 -6.20 12.35
CA TRP A 6 5.83 -5.82 11.17
C TRP A 6 4.89 -5.26 10.12
N VAL A 7 5.29 -4.14 9.52
CA VAL A 7 4.49 -3.45 8.52
C VAL A 7 5.31 -3.23 7.26
N SER A 8 4.73 -3.60 6.12
CA SER A 8 5.24 -3.23 4.80
C SER A 8 4.16 -2.50 4.04
N SER A 9 4.51 -1.37 3.42
CA SER A 9 3.57 -0.58 2.62
C SER A 9 4.02 -0.47 1.16
N ARG A 10 3.04 -0.46 0.26
CA ARG A 10 3.22 -0.13 -1.16
C ARG A 10 2.07 0.76 -1.60
N TRP A 11 2.26 1.53 -2.65
CA TRP A 11 1.18 2.35 -3.18
C TRP A 11 1.26 2.43 -4.70
N ASN A 12 0.11 2.71 -5.30
CA ASN A 12 -0.06 2.96 -6.71
C ASN A 12 -1.13 4.06 -6.87
N LYS A 13 -0.95 4.96 -7.84
CA LYS A 13 -1.85 6.10 -8.07
C LYS A 13 -3.31 5.67 -8.34
N ASP A 14 -3.50 4.56 -9.06
CA ASP A 14 -4.81 4.08 -9.49
C ASP A 14 -5.44 3.10 -8.48
N GLN A 15 -4.62 2.28 -7.83
CA GLN A 15 -5.10 1.23 -6.92
C GLN A 15 -5.11 1.66 -5.44
N GLY A 16 -4.44 2.76 -5.10
CA GLY A 16 -4.33 3.25 -3.75
C GLY A 16 -3.14 2.69 -2.97
N ILE A 17 -3.26 2.72 -1.65
CA ILE A 17 -2.24 2.27 -0.71
C ILE A 17 -2.53 0.86 -0.21
N PHE A 18 -1.47 0.10 -0.01
CA PHE A 18 -1.48 -1.26 0.51
C PHE A 18 -0.64 -1.32 1.79
N TYR A 19 -1.21 -1.91 2.83
CA TYR A 19 -0.51 -2.22 4.08
C TYR A 19 -0.56 -3.71 4.34
N LEU A 20 0.59 -4.37 4.26
CA LEU A 20 0.76 -5.71 4.79
C LEU A 20 1.17 -5.59 6.26
N VAL A 21 0.29 -6.04 7.14
CA VAL A 21 0.54 -6.13 8.57
C VAL A 21 0.76 -7.60 8.93
N GLU A 22 1.89 -7.87 9.57
CA GLU A 22 2.28 -9.21 10.01
C GLU A 22 2.59 -9.20 11.50
N TYR A 23 2.16 -10.21 12.22
CA TYR A 23 2.50 -10.36 13.63
C TYR A 23 2.45 -11.83 14.04
N ASP A 24 3.19 -12.16 15.09
CA ASP A 24 3.20 -13.50 15.63
C ASP A 24 2.09 -13.63 16.69
N GLN A 25 1.25 -14.64 16.53
CA GLN A 25 0.21 -15.00 17.47
C GLN A 25 0.14 -16.53 17.60
N ARG A 26 0.43 -17.01 18.81
CA ARG A 26 0.51 -18.45 19.08
C ARG A 26 -0.82 -19.17 18.90
N PHE A 27 -1.89 -18.59 19.44
CA PHE A 27 -3.23 -19.15 19.40
C PHE A 27 -4.22 -18.12 18.88
N LEU A 28 -5.06 -18.51 17.93
CA LEU A 28 -6.17 -17.69 17.46
C LEU A 28 -7.41 -17.96 18.32
N SER A 29 -8.30 -16.98 18.38
CA SER A 29 -9.61 -17.15 18.97
C SER A 29 -10.46 -18.12 18.14
N THR A 30 -11.31 -18.85 18.85
CA THR A 30 -12.41 -19.64 18.26
C THR A 30 -13.78 -19.12 18.73
N ASP A 31 -13.79 -18.07 19.55
CA ASP A 31 -14.98 -17.46 20.12
C ASP A 31 -15.38 -16.23 19.28
N PRO A 32 -16.56 -16.24 18.62
CA PRO A 32 -17.03 -15.09 17.87
C PRO A 32 -17.28 -13.83 18.70
N GLU A 33 -17.40 -13.93 20.03
CA GLU A 33 -17.50 -12.75 20.90
C GLU A 33 -16.16 -12.02 21.02
N TYR A 34 -15.05 -12.73 20.83
CA TYR A 34 -13.69 -12.21 20.95
C TYR A 34 -12.88 -12.61 19.70
N PRO A 35 -13.21 -12.08 18.50
CA PRO A 35 -12.41 -12.33 17.31
C PRO A 35 -11.03 -11.69 17.44
N ASP A 36 -10.03 -12.28 16.79
CA ASP A 36 -8.75 -11.59 16.64
C ASP A 36 -8.90 -10.38 15.73
N ALA A 37 -8.15 -9.31 16.00
CA ALA A 37 -8.24 -8.13 15.16
C ALA A 37 -6.92 -7.39 15.03
N VAL A 38 -6.80 -6.66 13.93
CA VAL A 38 -5.71 -5.73 13.66
C VAL A 38 -6.28 -4.44 13.08
N GLY A 39 -5.69 -3.31 13.46
CA GLY A 39 -6.16 -2.00 13.06
C GLY A 39 -5.05 -1.06 12.63
N ILE A 40 -5.39 -0.14 11.73
CA ILE A 40 -4.55 0.98 11.30
C ILE A 40 -5.30 2.27 11.59
N GLN A 41 -4.67 3.21 12.28
CA GLN A 41 -5.26 4.50 12.63
C GLN A 41 -4.53 5.64 11.94
N TRP A 42 -5.32 6.58 11.46
CA TRP A 42 -4.91 7.77 10.75
C TRP A 42 -5.60 8.99 11.34
N PRO A 43 -5.01 10.19 11.28
CA PRO A 43 -5.77 11.41 11.49
C PRO A 43 -6.83 11.57 10.41
N ALA A 44 -8.09 11.80 10.78
CA ALA A 44 -9.17 12.00 9.82
C ALA A 44 -8.99 13.33 9.05
N LYS A 45 -8.65 14.41 9.77
CA LYS A 45 -8.50 15.76 9.21
C LYS A 45 -7.04 16.20 9.22
N LEU A 46 -6.25 15.65 8.29
CA LEU A 46 -4.81 15.94 8.20
C LEU A 46 -4.54 17.45 8.04
N GLN A 47 -5.40 18.16 7.31
CA GLN A 47 -5.32 19.61 7.08
C GLN A 47 -5.48 20.46 8.35
N ASP A 48 -6.11 19.92 9.40
CA ASP A 48 -6.32 20.61 10.67
C ASP A 48 -5.14 20.42 11.63
N LEU A 49 -4.17 19.56 11.27
CA LEU A 49 -2.94 19.35 12.02
C LEU A 49 -1.87 20.34 11.58
N PHE A 50 -1.45 21.22 12.50
CA PHE A 50 -0.39 22.18 12.25
C PHE A 50 0.98 21.63 12.68
N GLY A 51 1.94 21.66 11.77
CA GLY A 51 3.33 21.27 12.06
C GLY A 51 3.45 19.80 12.46
N ALA A 52 3.92 19.54 13.68
CA ALA A 52 4.13 18.19 14.21
C ALA A 52 2.99 17.70 15.12
N GLU A 53 1.84 18.38 15.11
CA GLU A 53 0.69 17.97 15.90
C GLU A 53 0.15 16.62 15.44
N LYS A 54 -0.25 15.82 16.42
CA LYS A 54 -0.85 14.49 16.21
C LYS A 54 -2.09 14.36 17.09
N PRO A 55 -3.12 13.63 16.67
CA PRO A 55 -4.21 13.24 17.54
C PRO A 55 -3.70 12.45 18.75
N TYR A 56 -4.51 12.38 19.81
CA TYR A 56 -4.25 11.43 20.88
C TYR A 56 -4.14 10.00 20.32
N PHE A 57 -3.20 9.22 20.83
CA PHE A 57 -2.82 7.95 20.20
C PHE A 57 -3.92 6.87 20.31
N ILE A 58 -4.79 6.95 21.32
CA ILE A 58 -5.94 6.05 21.47
C ILE A 58 -7.17 6.75 20.91
N TYR A 59 -7.52 6.46 19.66
CA TYR A 59 -8.77 6.90 19.03
C TYR A 59 -8.99 8.42 18.95
N GLY A 60 -7.91 9.21 18.98
CA GLY A 60 -7.98 10.66 18.83
C GLY A 60 -8.70 11.36 19.97
N ASP A 61 -9.23 12.54 19.68
CA ASP A 61 -10.07 13.32 20.59
C ASP A 61 -11.07 14.17 19.79
N SER A 62 -12.03 14.80 20.48
CA SER A 62 -13.08 15.60 19.85
C SER A 62 -12.59 16.75 18.93
N LYS A 63 -11.35 17.23 19.10
CA LYS A 63 -10.75 18.26 18.25
C LYS A 63 -9.88 17.66 17.16
N LYS A 64 -9.30 16.49 17.40
CA LYS A 64 -8.40 15.77 16.50
C LYS A 64 -8.92 14.35 16.31
N PRO A 65 -9.95 14.17 15.46
CA PRO A 65 -10.51 12.87 15.22
C PRO A 65 -9.59 11.99 14.39
N VAL A 66 -9.82 10.70 14.46
CA VAL A 66 -9.08 9.69 13.70
C VAL A 66 -10.01 8.81 12.87
N ASP A 67 -9.45 8.32 11.78
CA ASP A 67 -10.01 7.32 10.90
C ASP A 67 -9.30 5.99 11.18
N ILE A 68 -10.03 4.95 11.57
CA ILE A 68 -9.47 3.65 11.96
C ILE A 68 -9.99 2.58 11.04
N TRP A 69 -9.07 1.85 10.42
CA TRP A 69 -9.36 0.71 9.58
C TRP A 69 -9.15 -0.53 10.42
N LYS A 70 -10.19 -1.33 10.64
CA LYS A 70 -10.14 -2.51 11.51
C LYS A 70 -10.51 -3.74 10.71
N ALA A 71 -9.69 -4.78 10.80
CA ALA A 71 -10.01 -6.11 10.31
C ALA A 71 -10.10 -7.07 11.51
N SER A 72 -11.28 -7.65 11.71
CA SER A 72 -11.54 -8.69 12.71
C SER A 72 -11.72 -10.03 12.01
N PHE A 73 -11.26 -11.12 12.62
CA PHE A 73 -11.30 -12.42 11.98
C PHE A 73 -11.36 -13.60 12.95
N LEU A 74 -11.85 -14.71 12.40
CA LEU A 74 -11.67 -16.06 12.93
C LEU A 74 -11.01 -16.93 11.86
N ALA A 75 -10.31 -17.98 12.26
CA ALA A 75 -9.73 -18.94 11.32
C ALA A 75 -10.70 -20.11 11.05
N ASN A 76 -10.88 -20.43 9.77
CA ASN A 76 -11.73 -21.54 9.33
C ASN A 76 -11.11 -22.89 9.72
N ASP A 77 -11.91 -23.77 10.29
CA ASP A 77 -11.50 -25.12 10.72
C ASP A 77 -10.28 -25.14 11.68
N TYR A 78 -10.05 -24.04 12.40
CA TYR A 78 -8.94 -23.91 13.32
C TYR A 78 -9.15 -24.74 14.60
N LYS A 79 -8.07 -25.39 15.05
CA LYS A 79 -7.98 -26.06 16.34
C LYS A 79 -6.69 -25.65 17.00
N ASP A 80 -6.73 -25.20 18.24
CA ASP A 80 -5.56 -24.83 19.06
C ASP A 80 -4.49 -25.95 19.21
N THR A 81 -4.90 -27.18 18.97
CA THR A 81 -4.10 -28.41 19.01
C THR A 81 -3.66 -28.92 17.63
N TYR A 82 -3.76 -28.10 16.57
CA TYR A 82 -3.32 -28.49 15.23
C TYR A 82 -1.84 -28.85 15.21
N ALA A 83 -1.49 -29.92 14.49
CA ALA A 83 -0.10 -30.33 14.31
C ALA A 83 0.58 -29.41 13.29
N ILE A 84 1.74 -28.86 13.67
CA ILE A 84 2.57 -28.11 12.73
C ILE A 84 3.21 -29.10 11.75
N ASN A 85 2.82 -29.03 10.48
CA ASN A 85 3.46 -29.80 9.42
C ASN A 85 4.74 -29.06 8.97
N PRO A 86 5.94 -29.66 9.14
CA PRO A 86 7.20 -29.01 8.76
C PRO A 86 7.35 -28.83 7.24
N ASN A 87 6.61 -29.62 6.44
CA ASN A 87 6.61 -29.54 4.99
C ASN A 87 5.40 -28.75 4.44
N ALA A 88 4.68 -28.02 5.30
CA ALA A 88 3.56 -27.18 4.90
C ALA A 88 4.01 -26.07 3.95
N THR A 89 3.20 -25.87 2.91
CA THR A 89 3.30 -24.80 1.93
C THR A 89 2.30 -23.69 2.25
N ALA A 90 2.36 -22.58 1.50
CA ALA A 90 1.40 -21.49 1.66
C ALA A 90 -0.06 -21.91 1.40
N ALA A 91 -0.29 -23.03 0.69
CA ALA A 91 -1.63 -23.57 0.46
C ALA A 91 -2.24 -24.22 1.72
N ASP A 92 -1.41 -24.59 2.68
CA ASP A 92 -1.82 -25.22 3.95
C ASP A 92 -2.15 -24.17 5.03
N ALA A 93 -1.95 -22.87 4.73
CA ALA A 93 -2.28 -21.80 5.66
C ALA A 93 -3.78 -21.76 5.94
N PHE A 94 -4.15 -21.45 7.18
CA PHE A 94 -5.54 -21.26 7.55
C PHE A 94 -6.11 -20.04 6.84
N LYS A 95 -7.27 -20.25 6.23
CA LYS A 95 -8.08 -19.16 5.67
C LYS A 95 -8.78 -18.43 6.82
N LEU A 96 -8.79 -17.10 6.73
CA LEU A 96 -9.41 -16.25 7.72
C LEU A 96 -10.78 -15.79 7.20
N ASP A 97 -11.82 -15.99 8.00
CA ASP A 97 -13.11 -15.33 7.80
C ASP A 97 -13.03 -13.94 8.42
N LEU A 98 -13.19 -12.90 7.60
CA LEU A 98 -12.83 -11.53 7.91
C LEU A 98 -14.04 -10.60 7.85
N THR A 99 -14.14 -9.74 8.84
CA THR A 99 -15.00 -8.55 8.84
C THR A 99 -14.11 -7.31 8.83
N VAL A 100 -14.34 -6.41 7.87
CA VAL A 100 -13.59 -5.16 7.74
C VAL A 100 -14.53 -4.00 8.02
N GLU A 101 -14.13 -3.16 8.97
CA GLU A 101 -14.87 -2.00 9.42
C GLU A 101 -13.98 -0.76 9.32
N GLU A 102 -14.60 0.37 9.00
CA GLU A 102 -13.98 1.68 9.08
C GLU A 102 -14.67 2.46 10.20
N LEU A 103 -13.89 3.05 11.11
CA LEU A 103 -14.39 3.65 12.34
C LEU A 103 -13.94 5.11 12.42
N ASN A 104 -14.84 5.98 12.89
CA ASN A 104 -14.51 7.34 13.29
C ASN A 104 -14.28 7.39 14.79
N GLY A 105 -13.06 7.73 15.22
CA GLY A 105 -12.70 7.93 16.61
C GLY A 105 -12.64 9.41 16.97
N ASN A 106 -13.37 9.81 18.01
CA ASN A 106 -13.34 11.16 18.59
C ASN A 106 -12.86 11.13 20.06
N GLY A 107 -12.12 10.09 20.44
CA GLY A 107 -11.85 9.69 21.82
C GLY A 107 -12.18 8.22 22.03
N PHE A 108 -11.63 7.63 23.09
CA PHE A 108 -11.75 6.19 23.32
C PHE A 108 -13.18 5.72 23.60
N ASP A 109 -14.00 6.62 24.15
CA ASP A 109 -15.41 6.44 24.50
C ASP A 109 -16.38 6.89 23.39
N ALA A 110 -15.85 7.48 22.30
CA ALA A 110 -16.62 8.09 21.23
C ALA A 110 -16.19 7.56 19.86
N VAL A 111 -16.33 6.24 19.68
CA VAL A 111 -16.05 5.53 18.43
C VAL A 111 -17.35 5.14 17.74
N THR A 112 -17.43 5.40 16.43
CA THR A 112 -18.60 5.08 15.61
C THR A 112 -18.18 4.30 14.38
N VAL A 113 -18.92 3.24 14.05
CA VAL A 113 -18.73 2.47 12.81
C VAL A 113 -19.32 3.25 11.65
N LYS A 114 -18.59 3.35 10.54
CA LYS A 114 -19.09 3.98 9.30
C LYS A 114 -20.05 3.02 8.60
N ASP A 115 -21.12 3.58 8.01
CA ASP A 115 -22.07 2.81 7.21
C ASP A 115 -21.43 2.30 5.90
N GLU A 116 -20.53 3.09 5.33
CA GLU A 116 -19.78 2.76 4.12
C GLU A 116 -18.30 2.56 4.45
N THR A 117 -17.77 1.38 4.07
CA THR A 117 -16.37 1.01 4.27
C THR A 117 -15.61 1.12 2.95
N ASN A 118 -14.63 2.02 2.88
CA ASN A 118 -13.79 2.21 1.70
C ASN A 118 -12.56 1.28 1.70
N VAL A 119 -12.23 0.73 2.86
CA VAL A 119 -11.09 -0.17 3.08
C VAL A 119 -11.44 -1.61 2.71
N LYS A 120 -10.48 -2.31 2.11
CA LYS A 120 -10.61 -3.74 1.75
C LYS A 120 -9.43 -4.53 2.31
N VAL A 121 -9.65 -5.81 2.58
CA VAL A 121 -8.56 -6.77 2.79
C VAL A 121 -8.44 -7.62 1.54
N VAL A 122 -7.31 -7.51 0.83
CA VAL A 122 -7.08 -8.20 -0.45
C VAL A 122 -6.40 -9.55 -0.30
N ALA A 123 -5.71 -9.76 0.82
CA ALA A 123 -5.07 -11.02 1.13
C ALA A 123 -4.99 -11.18 2.64
N SER A 124 -5.18 -12.41 3.10
CA SER A 124 -5.05 -12.76 4.50
C SER A 124 -4.61 -14.21 4.66
N SER A 125 -3.85 -14.48 5.71
CA SER A 125 -3.49 -15.85 6.07
C SER A 125 -3.04 -15.95 7.52
N TYR A 126 -3.22 -17.15 8.08
CA TYR A 126 -2.52 -17.55 9.28
C TYR A 126 -1.72 -18.82 9.02
N ASP A 127 -0.41 -18.76 9.24
CA ASP A 127 0.50 -19.87 9.02
C ASP A 127 1.51 -19.97 10.17
N ARG A 128 1.52 -21.10 10.87
CA ARG A 128 2.51 -21.46 11.90
C ARG A 128 2.75 -20.37 12.95
N GLY A 129 1.68 -19.79 13.47
CA GLY A 129 1.78 -18.75 14.48
C GLY A 129 2.01 -17.35 13.93
N ARG A 130 1.93 -17.13 12.61
CA ARG A 130 2.06 -15.81 11.99
C ARG A 130 0.78 -15.43 11.25
N VAL A 131 0.20 -14.30 11.63
CA VAL A 131 -0.91 -13.67 10.93
C VAL A 131 -0.35 -12.71 9.89
N LYS A 132 -0.98 -12.67 8.72
CA LYS A 132 -0.73 -11.69 7.66
C LYS A 132 -2.05 -11.13 7.17
N ILE A 133 -2.21 -9.81 7.18
CA ILE A 133 -3.40 -9.12 6.67
C ILE A 133 -2.95 -7.98 5.78
N MET A 134 -3.45 -7.95 4.54
CA MET A 134 -3.13 -6.92 3.56
C MET A 134 -4.35 -6.01 3.34
N PHE A 135 -4.29 -4.81 3.92
CA PHE A 135 -5.26 -3.75 3.69
C PHE A 135 -4.99 -3.07 2.34
N GLN A 136 -6.06 -2.64 1.67
CA GLN A 136 -6.05 -1.78 0.50
C GLN A 136 -7.09 -0.68 0.67
N ARG A 137 -6.72 0.56 0.35
CA ARG A 137 -7.67 1.67 0.25
C ARG A 137 -7.22 2.68 -0.80
N ALA A 138 -8.17 3.32 -1.48
CA ALA A 138 -7.87 4.47 -2.34
C ALA A 138 -7.20 5.61 -1.55
N LEU A 139 -6.39 6.43 -2.24
CA LEU A 139 -5.68 7.55 -1.62
C LEU A 139 -6.63 8.67 -1.17
N THR A 140 -7.72 8.86 -1.91
CA THR A 140 -8.75 9.86 -1.62
C THR A 140 -10.12 9.21 -1.64
N THR A 141 -10.98 9.66 -0.74
CA THR A 141 -12.38 9.20 -0.59
C THR A 141 -13.27 10.40 -0.27
N GLU A 142 -14.59 10.24 -0.40
CA GLU A 142 -15.55 11.35 -0.28
C GLU A 142 -15.97 11.66 1.17
N GLY A 143 -15.64 10.82 2.15
CA GLY A 143 -16.03 11.02 3.54
C GLY A 143 -15.33 12.21 4.21
N ASP A 144 -16.06 13.02 4.99
CA ASP A 144 -15.49 14.17 5.72
C ASP A 144 -14.49 13.74 6.81
N MET A 145 -14.67 12.54 7.35
CA MET A 145 -13.85 11.98 8.43
C MET A 145 -12.87 10.92 7.91
N ASP A 146 -12.75 10.81 6.60
CA ASP A 146 -11.88 9.86 5.95
C ASP A 146 -10.48 10.45 5.78
N VAL A 147 -9.45 9.68 6.13
CA VAL A 147 -8.07 10.12 5.89
C VAL A 147 -7.87 10.38 4.40
N GLN A 148 -7.31 11.54 4.05
CA GLN A 148 -6.84 11.83 2.70
C GLN A 148 -5.32 11.63 2.67
N ILE A 149 -4.84 10.88 1.68
CA ILE A 149 -3.44 10.41 1.63
C ILE A 149 -2.72 11.05 0.42
N PRO A 150 -2.29 12.33 0.52
CA PRO A 150 -1.54 12.98 -0.55
C PRO A 150 -0.12 12.41 -0.68
N SER A 151 0.43 12.48 -1.89
CA SER A 151 1.86 12.21 -2.10
C SER A 151 2.74 13.30 -1.51
N GLU A 152 4.00 12.97 -1.26
CA GLU A 152 5.06 13.90 -0.81
C GLU A 152 4.78 14.56 0.56
N SER A 153 3.86 14.01 1.34
CA SER A 153 3.47 14.51 2.66
C SER A 153 3.75 13.48 3.75
N PHE A 154 4.08 13.96 4.96
CA PHE A 154 4.25 13.11 6.14
C PHE A 154 2.91 12.89 6.83
N ILE A 155 2.36 11.69 6.70
CA ILE A 155 1.04 11.36 7.22
C ILE A 155 1.19 10.48 8.46
N PRO A 156 0.73 10.92 9.64
CA PRO A 156 0.79 10.10 10.84
C PRO A 156 0.01 8.78 10.67
N VAL A 157 0.59 7.68 11.12
CA VAL A 157 -0.07 6.36 11.16
C VAL A 157 0.26 5.64 12.46
N ALA A 158 -0.73 4.95 13.04
CA ALA A 158 -0.56 4.08 14.21
C ALA A 158 -1.20 2.71 13.95
N PHE A 159 -0.77 1.69 14.68
CA PHE A 159 -1.20 0.31 14.50
C PHE A 159 -1.72 -0.26 15.81
N MET A 160 -2.71 -1.14 15.72
CA MET A 160 -3.36 -1.78 16.85
C MET A 160 -3.55 -3.27 16.62
N GLN A 161 -3.57 -4.04 17.70
CA GLN A 161 -3.78 -5.49 17.64
C GLN A 161 -4.56 -5.95 18.88
N TRP A 162 -5.61 -6.73 18.65
CA TRP A 162 -6.43 -7.39 19.68
C TRP A 162 -6.24 -8.89 19.58
N ALA A 163 -5.79 -9.51 20.68
CA ALA A 163 -5.72 -10.97 20.80
C ALA A 163 -7.03 -11.52 21.39
N GLY A 164 -7.87 -12.07 20.53
CA GLY A 164 -9.17 -12.64 20.91
C GLY A 164 -9.06 -13.82 21.87
N TRP A 165 -7.97 -14.61 21.77
CA TRP A 165 -7.68 -15.68 22.75
C TRP A 165 -7.54 -15.15 24.19
N ASP A 166 -6.98 -13.94 24.34
CA ASP A 166 -6.84 -13.27 25.63
C ASP A 166 -8.06 -12.40 25.99
N LYS A 167 -9.14 -12.51 25.20
CA LYS A 167 -10.39 -11.74 25.32
C LYS A 167 -10.19 -10.22 25.22
N GLU A 168 -9.17 -9.79 24.49
CA GLU A 168 -8.94 -8.39 24.17
C GLU A 168 -10.03 -7.89 23.21
N LYS A 169 -10.69 -6.78 23.57
CA LYS A 169 -11.67 -6.06 22.75
C LYS A 169 -11.70 -4.57 23.11
N ASP A 170 -12.32 -3.77 22.26
CA ASP A 170 -12.50 -2.33 22.46
C ASP A 170 -11.17 -1.62 22.76
N GLU A 171 -10.98 -1.02 23.94
CA GLU A 171 -9.76 -0.33 24.39
C GLU A 171 -8.67 -1.23 24.99
N HIS A 172 -8.95 -2.53 25.14
CA HIS A 172 -7.97 -3.51 25.57
C HIS A 172 -7.22 -4.06 24.35
N GLN A 173 -6.15 -3.38 23.93
CA GLN A 173 -5.28 -3.81 22.81
C GLN A 173 -3.79 -3.61 23.10
N ALA A 174 -2.96 -4.15 22.20
CA ALA A 174 -1.65 -3.56 21.90
C ALA A 174 -1.82 -2.38 20.94
N ILE A 175 -1.09 -1.28 21.18
CA ILE A 175 -1.09 -0.10 20.32
C ILE A 175 0.34 0.42 20.13
N SER A 176 0.66 0.85 18.92
CA SER A 176 1.92 1.50 18.62
C SER A 176 1.89 2.99 18.96
N THR A 177 3.07 3.63 18.97
CA THR A 177 3.15 5.08 18.84
C THR A 177 2.84 5.52 17.41
N TRP A 178 2.76 6.83 17.17
CA TRP A 178 2.60 7.39 15.84
C TRP A 178 3.90 7.34 15.02
N TYR A 179 3.86 6.62 13.90
CA TYR A 179 4.83 6.65 12.82
C TYR A 179 4.39 7.62 11.71
N TYR A 180 5.19 7.73 10.66
CA TYR A 180 4.83 8.47 9.45
C TYR A 180 4.85 7.58 8.23
N THR A 181 3.83 7.77 7.40
CA THR A 181 3.76 7.27 6.04
C THR A 181 4.08 8.41 5.09
N ILE A 182 4.90 8.15 4.08
CA ILE A 182 5.25 9.10 3.05
C ILE A 182 5.12 8.37 1.72
N LEU A 183 4.37 8.94 0.78
CA LEU A 183 4.31 8.42 -0.58
C LEU A 183 5.25 9.22 -1.46
N GLU A 184 6.08 8.52 -2.21
CA GLU A 184 6.89 9.13 -3.28
C GLU A 184 5.98 9.80 -4.32
N PRO A 185 6.49 10.72 -5.15
CA PRO A 185 5.70 11.25 -6.26
C PRO A 185 5.35 10.12 -7.26
N PRO A 186 4.17 10.16 -7.90
CA PRO A 186 3.83 9.19 -8.93
C PRO A 186 4.80 9.29 -10.10
N LEU A 187 5.05 8.16 -10.77
CA LEU A 187 5.84 8.16 -12.00
C LEU A 187 5.19 9.10 -13.02
N PRO A 188 5.97 9.96 -13.69
CA PRO A 188 5.43 10.85 -14.70
C PRO A 188 4.95 10.04 -15.90
N ASP A 189 3.80 10.41 -16.48
CA ASP A 189 3.23 9.72 -17.64
C ASP A 189 4.20 9.71 -18.84
N SER A 190 5.14 10.66 -18.88
CA SER A 190 6.22 10.74 -19.86
C SER A 190 7.08 9.49 -19.96
N LEU A 191 7.20 8.71 -18.88
CA LEU A 191 7.95 7.47 -18.89
C LEU A 191 7.35 6.43 -19.86
N TYR A 192 6.04 6.45 -20.10
CA TYR A 192 5.38 5.50 -20.99
C TYR A 192 5.55 5.85 -22.48
N TYR A 193 5.50 7.14 -22.83
CA TYR A 193 5.52 7.57 -24.24
C TYR A 193 6.90 8.06 -24.72
N MET A 194 7.79 8.53 -23.84
CA MET A 194 9.11 9.03 -24.26
C MET A 194 10.00 7.93 -24.87
N PRO A 195 10.16 6.73 -24.28
CA PRO A 195 10.99 5.69 -24.87
C PRO A 195 10.61 5.29 -26.31
N PRO A 196 9.32 5.02 -26.65
CA PRO A 196 8.96 4.70 -28.04
C PRO A 196 9.12 5.89 -28.98
N ILE A 197 8.82 7.12 -28.56
CA ILE A 197 9.06 8.33 -29.37
C ILE A 197 10.56 8.46 -29.69
N MET A 198 11.42 8.33 -28.69
CA MET A 198 12.88 8.39 -28.86
C MET A 198 13.38 7.30 -29.81
N ALA A 199 12.84 6.08 -29.71
CA ALA A 199 13.16 5.00 -30.63
C ALA A 199 12.77 5.33 -32.07
N VAL A 200 11.56 5.88 -32.30
CA VAL A 200 11.10 6.29 -33.63
C VAL A 200 11.96 7.42 -34.20
N VAL A 201 12.29 8.43 -33.39
CA VAL A 201 13.17 9.53 -33.81
C VAL A 201 14.56 9.00 -34.17
N PHE A 202 15.12 8.12 -33.35
CA PHE A 202 16.45 7.54 -33.58
C PHE A 202 16.49 6.68 -34.86
N VAL A 203 15.51 5.79 -35.04
CA VAL A 203 15.39 4.96 -36.26
C VAL A 203 15.13 5.83 -37.49
N GLY A 204 14.28 6.86 -37.38
CA GLY A 204 14.02 7.82 -38.45
C GLY A 204 15.28 8.58 -38.88
N LEU A 205 16.09 9.02 -37.92
CA LEU A 205 17.34 9.73 -38.17
C LEU A 205 18.38 8.81 -38.82
N GLN A 206 18.51 7.56 -38.35
CA GLN A 206 19.36 6.55 -38.98
C GLN A 206 18.90 6.22 -40.42
N GLY A 207 17.60 6.03 -40.62
CA GLY A 207 17.01 5.79 -41.94
C GLY A 207 17.27 6.97 -42.90
N TRP A 208 17.13 8.20 -42.42
CA TRP A 208 17.44 9.41 -43.18
C TRP A 208 18.93 9.51 -43.53
N LEU A 209 19.85 9.22 -42.61
CA LEU A 209 21.30 9.16 -42.87
C LEU A 209 21.65 8.11 -43.94
N VAL A 210 21.07 6.91 -43.85
CA VAL A 210 21.27 5.85 -44.84
C VAL A 210 20.71 6.25 -46.21
N TRP A 211 19.54 6.88 -46.24
CA TRP A 211 18.97 7.40 -47.48
C TRP A 211 19.83 8.51 -48.10
N MET A 212 20.30 9.46 -47.29
CA MET A 212 21.18 10.56 -47.71
C MET A 212 22.48 10.02 -48.32
N THR A 213 23.15 9.08 -47.64
CA THR A 213 24.40 8.47 -48.14
C THR A 213 24.19 7.67 -49.43
N LYS A 214 23.07 6.95 -49.56
CA LYS A 214 22.71 6.29 -50.83
C LYS A 214 22.42 7.32 -51.93
N ARG A 215 21.73 8.41 -51.61
CA ARG A 215 21.38 9.48 -52.55
C ARG A 215 22.64 10.20 -53.06
N THR A 216 23.56 10.58 -52.17
CA THR A 216 24.81 11.25 -52.58
C THR A 216 25.68 10.32 -53.44
N ARG A 217 25.83 9.04 -53.07
CA ARG A 217 26.51 8.05 -53.93
C ARG A 217 25.92 7.99 -55.34
N LYS A 218 24.58 8.00 -55.45
CA LYS A 218 23.91 8.02 -56.75
C LYS A 218 24.20 9.30 -57.54
N MET A 219 24.27 10.47 -56.87
CA MET A 219 24.63 11.73 -57.55
C MET A 219 26.07 11.74 -58.08
N TYR A 220 27.02 11.12 -57.38
CA TYR A 220 28.39 10.92 -57.87
C TYR A 220 28.42 9.98 -59.08
N ALA A 221 27.70 8.85 -59.02
CA ALA A 221 27.63 7.89 -60.14
C ALA A 221 26.97 8.48 -61.40
N ASP A 222 25.94 9.32 -61.23
CA ASP A 222 25.24 10.00 -62.33
C ASP A 222 26.00 11.23 -62.87
N GLY A 223 27.21 11.53 -62.36
CA GLY A 223 28.05 12.64 -62.81
C GLY A 223 27.52 14.05 -62.50
N LYS A 224 26.51 14.15 -61.64
CA LYS A 224 25.86 15.44 -61.27
C LYS A 224 26.66 16.25 -60.26
N VAL A 225 27.61 15.61 -59.57
CA VAL A 225 28.49 16.24 -58.57
C VAL A 225 29.91 15.73 -58.81
N LYS A 226 30.89 16.64 -58.93
CA LYS A 226 32.31 16.28 -59.06
C LYS A 226 32.84 15.79 -57.71
N GLN A 227 33.54 14.67 -57.72
CA GLN A 227 34.27 14.18 -56.56
C GLN A 227 35.57 14.98 -56.47
N ASP A 228 35.82 15.64 -55.33
CA ASP A 228 37.11 16.28 -55.09
C ASP A 228 38.12 15.15 -54.84
N GLU A 229 38.88 14.82 -55.87
CA GLU A 229 40.04 13.95 -55.74
C GLU A 229 41.15 14.80 -55.10
N LEU A 230 41.55 14.46 -53.88
CA LEU A 230 42.75 15.04 -53.28
C LEU A 230 43.93 14.77 -54.22
N PRO A 231 44.76 15.78 -54.55
CA PRO A 231 45.96 15.54 -55.31
C PRO A 231 46.84 14.59 -54.50
N PHE A 232 47.06 13.39 -55.04
CA PHE A 232 48.01 12.43 -54.48
C PHE A 232 49.42 12.96 -54.73
N ASP A 233 50.20 13.13 -53.66
CA ASP A 233 51.68 13.07 -53.64
C ASP A 233 52.09 11.81 -52.87
#